data_AF-A7LH40-F1
#
_entry.id   AF-A7LH40-F1
#
_cell.length_a   1.000
_cell.length_b   1.000
_cell.length_c   1.000
_cell.angle_alpha   90.00
_cell.angle_beta   90.00
_cell.angle_gamma   90.00
#
_symmetry.space_group_name_H-M   'P 1'
#
loop_
_entity.id
_entity.type
_entity.pdbx_description
1 polymer ?
#
loop_
_entity_poly.entity_id
_entity_poly.type
_entity_poly.pdbx_seq_one_letter_code
_entity_poly.pdbx_strand_id
1 'polypeptide(L)' 'VISVVGMGGLGKTTLAKKVYDNQKVVAHYDCHAWITVSQSYKVEDLLRRMIMQFYKARKEFTPHGIDTNGF' A
#
# COMPACT_ATOMS: atom_id res chain seq x y z
N VAL A 1 1.72 -7.92 -13.16
CA VAL A 1 2.69 -7.82 -12.03
C VAL A 1 3.98 -7.24 -12.56
N ILE A 2 4.57 -6.25 -11.90
CA ILE A 2 5.87 -5.65 -12.26
C ILE A 2 6.83 -5.91 -11.11
N SER A 3 8.01 -6.45 -11.41
CA SER A 3 9.06 -6.73 -10.41
C SER A 3 10.25 -5.81 -10.61
N VAL A 4 10.71 -5.17 -9.53
CA VAL A 4 11.91 -4.32 -9.52
C VAL A 4 12.99 -5.02 -8.69
N VAL A 5 14.04 -5.49 -9.35
CA VAL A 5 15.13 -6.28 -8.74
C VAL A 5 16.49 -5.61 -8.91
N GLY A 6 17.43 -5.94 -8.03
CA GLY A 6 18.77 -5.35 -8.02
C GLY A 6 19.39 -5.37 -6.62
N MET A 7 20.68 -5.04 -6.52
CA MET A 7 21.43 -5.02 -5.26
C MET A 7 20.81 -4.08 -4.21
N GLY A 8 21.15 -4.31 -2.93
CA GLY A 8 20.78 -3.41 -1.83
C GLY A 8 21.27 -1.98 -2.07
N GLY A 9 20.54 -0.98 -1.55
CA GLY A 9 20.95 0.43 -1.66
C GLY A 9 20.70 1.12 -3.02
N LEU A 10 20.33 0.41 -4.08
CA LEU A 10 20.08 1.01 -5.41
C LEU A 10 18.79 1.84 -5.54
N GLY A 11 18.04 2.05 -4.44
CA GLY A 11 16.84 2.88 -4.47
C GLY A 11 15.63 2.26 -5.18
N LYS A 12 15.53 0.94 -5.29
CA LYS A 12 14.39 0.23 -5.90
C LYS A 12 13.03 0.67 -5.33
N THR A 13 12.92 0.67 -4.01
CA THR A 13 11.74 1.14 -3.29
C THR A 13 11.48 2.62 -3.55
N THR A 14 12.53 3.44 -3.61
CA THR A 14 12.45 4.86 -3.94
C THR A 14 11.89 5.10 -5.34
N LEU A 15 12.35 4.33 -6.34
CA LEU A 15 11.85 4.41 -7.71
C LEU A 15 10.36 4.03 -7.78
N ALA A 16 9.99 2.88 -7.20
CA ALA A 16 8.60 2.44 -7.14
C ALA A 16 7.72 3.48 -6.41
N LYS A 17 8.22 4.08 -5.33
CA LYS A 17 7.52 5.11 -4.57
C LYS A 17 7.32 6.39 -5.39
N LYS A 18 8.33 6.84 -6.15
CA LYS A 18 8.21 7.99 -7.07
C LYS A 18 7.15 7.79 -8.14
N VAL A 19 7.02 6.59 -8.69
CA VAL A 19 5.97 6.26 -9.66
C VAL A 19 4.61 6.23 -8.98
N TYR A 20 4.52 5.58 -7.81
CA TYR A 20 3.28 5.48 -7.04
C TYR A 20 2.73 6.86 -6.62
N ASP A 21 3.60 7.78 -6.20
CA ASP A 21 3.21 9.13 -5.77
C ASP A 21 3.00 10.10 -6.95
N ASN A 22 3.20 9.66 -8.20
CA ASN A 22 3.01 10.51 -9.36
C ASN A 22 1.53 10.89 -9.53
N GLN A 23 1.22 12.18 -9.65
CA GLN A 23 -0.17 12.66 -9.79
C GLN A 23 -0.93 12.02 -10.95
N LYS A 24 -0.26 11.73 -12.08
CA LYS A 24 -0.91 11.05 -13.22
C LYS A 24 -1.28 9.61 -12.88
N VAL A 25 -0.45 8.93 -12.09
CA VAL A 25 -0.71 7.57 -11.61
C VAL A 25 -1.84 7.60 -10.60
N VAL A 26 -1.77 8.47 -9.59
CA VAL A 26 -2.80 8.64 -8.56
C VAL A 26 -4.16 8.97 -9.18
N ALA A 27 -4.22 9.87 -10.17
CA ALA A 27 -5.46 10.25 -10.84
C ALA A 27 -6.01 9.18 -11.80
N HIS A 28 -5.19 8.18 -12.19
CA HIS A 28 -5.60 7.14 -13.12
C HIS A 28 -6.34 5.98 -12.44
N TYR A 29 -6.08 5.74 -11.16
CA TYR A 29 -6.67 4.63 -10.41
C TYR A 29 -7.69 5.13 -9.38
N ASP A 30 -8.86 4.49 -9.32
CA ASP A 30 -9.93 4.83 -8.36
C ASP A 30 -9.46 4.68 -6.89
N CYS A 31 -8.56 3.73 -6.64
CA CYS A 31 -7.90 3.54 -5.36
C CYS A 31 -6.54 2.85 -5.54
N HIS A 32 -5.65 3.06 -4.59
CA HIS A 32 -4.31 2.47 -4.59
C HIS A 32 -3.82 2.28 -3.15
N ALA A 33 -2.94 1.30 -2.92
CA ALA A 33 -2.38 1.01 -1.61
C ALA A 33 -0.86 0.79 -1.70
N TRP A 34 -0.14 1.28 -0.68
CA TRP A 34 1.29 1.05 -0.52
C TRP A 34 1.52 0.27 0.78
N ILE A 35 1.95 -0.99 0.65
CA ILE A 35 2.09 -1.92 1.78
C ILE A 35 3.54 -2.38 1.88
N THR A 36 4.13 -2.16 3.06
CA THR A 36 5.45 -2.71 3.41
C THR A 36 5.25 -4.04 4.13
N VAL A 37 5.91 -5.09 3.65
CA VAL A 37 5.85 -6.44 4.24
C VAL A 37 7.19 -6.74 4.92
N SER A 38 7.15 -7.07 6.20
CA SER A 38 8.29 -7.57 6.98
C SER A 38 8.49 -9.08 6.78
N GLN A 39 9.62 -9.63 7.22
CA GLN A 39 9.89 -11.07 7.13
C GLN A 39 8.85 -11.91 7.90
N SER A 40 8.39 -11.40 9.04
CA SER A 40 7.26 -11.94 9.78
C SER A 40 6.06 -11.02 9.59
N TYR A 41 4.95 -11.56 9.12
CA TYR A 41 3.70 -10.85 8.94
C TYR A 41 2.51 -11.82 9.06
N LYS A 42 1.34 -11.30 9.43
CA LYS A 42 0.07 -12.02 9.29
C LYS A 42 -0.63 -11.52 8.03
N VAL A 43 -1.11 -12.44 7.20
CA VAL A 43 -1.82 -12.12 5.96
C VAL A 43 -3.03 -11.23 6.24
N GLU A 44 -3.77 -11.54 7.31
CA GLU A 44 -4.93 -10.77 7.76
C GLU A 44 -4.58 -9.28 8.02
N ASP A 45 -3.47 -9.01 8.68
CA ASP A 45 -3.02 -7.63 8.96
C ASP A 45 -2.65 -6.89 7.68
N LEU A 46 -2.03 -7.57 6.70
CA LEU A 46 -1.73 -6.98 5.40
C LEU A 46 -3.00 -6.62 4.63
N LEU A 47 -3.97 -7.55 4.59
CA LEU A 47 -5.25 -7.34 3.92
C LEU A 47 -6.04 -6.20 4.58
N ARG A 48 -6.08 -6.14 5.92
CA ARG A 48 -6.68 -5.03 6.66
C ARG A 48 -6.05 -3.68 6.29
N ARG A 49 -4.71 -3.59 6.30
CA ARG A 49 -3.99 -2.36 5.93
C ARG A 49 -4.27 -1.94 4.48
N MET A 50 -4.36 -2.90 3.56
CA MET A 50 -4.71 -2.65 2.17
C MET A 50 -6.13 -2.10 2.02
N ILE A 51 -7.09 -2.72 2.69
CA ILE A 51 -8.50 -2.27 2.70
C ILE A 51 -8.61 -0.85 3.28
N MET A 52 -7.96 -0.59 4.43
CA MET A 52 -7.94 0.76 5.03
C MET A 52 -7.40 1.83 4.07
N GLN A 53 -6.33 1.52 3.32
CA GLN A 53 -5.78 2.44 2.31
C GLN A 53 -6.77 2.71 1.17
N PHE A 54 -7.51 1.70 0.72
CA PHE A 54 -8.53 1.88 -0.32
C PHE A 54 -9.70 2.75 0.13
N TYR A 55 -10.23 2.53 1.34
CA TYR A 55 -11.27 3.40 1.90
C TYR A 55 -10.79 4.85 2.03
N LYS A 56 -9.56 5.04 2.50
CA LYS A 56 -8.94 6.38 2.58
C LYS A 56 -8.79 7.03 1.21
N ALA A 57 -8.35 6.29 0.20
CA ALA A 57 -8.21 6.79 -1.17
C ALA A 57 -9.57 7.20 -1.76
N ARG A 58 -10.63 6.43 -1.46
CA ARG A 58 -12.00 6.69 -1.93
C ARG A 58 -12.77 7.73 -1.10
N LYS A 59 -12.20 8.21 0.01
CA LYS A 59 -12.88 9.08 0.99
C LYS A 59 -14.17 8.47 1.56
N GLU A 60 -14.21 7.14 1.66
CA GLU A 60 -15.34 6.39 2.20
C GLU A 60 -15.12 6.07 3.69
N PHE A 61 -16.22 5.80 4.41
CA PHE A 61 -16.14 5.38 5.80
C PHE A 61 -15.62 3.94 5.88
N THR A 62 -14.61 3.71 6.73
CA THR A 62 -14.09 2.37 6.97
C THR A 62 -15.16 1.49 7.60
N PRO A 63 -15.42 0.28 7.09
CA PRO A 63 -16.43 -0.59 7.67
C PRO A 63 -16.03 -0.93 9.12
N HIS A 64 -17.00 -0.81 10.03
CA HIS A 64 -16.84 -1.10 11.45
C HIS A 64 -16.31 -2.53 11.65
N GLY A 65 -15.17 -2.67 12.33
CA GLY A 65 -14.56 -3.98 12.64
C GLY A 65 -13.25 -4.29 11.92
N ILE A 66 -12.70 -3.36 11.14
CA ILE A 66 -11.32 -3.46 10.60
C ILE A 66 -10.29 -2.89 11.59
N ASP A 67 -10.73 -2.07 12.55
CA ASP A 67 -9.96 -1.34 13.54
C ASP A 67 -9.68 -2.10 14.87
N THR A 68 -10.15 -3.34 15.02
CA THR A 68 -9.92 -4.16 16.22
C THR A 68 -8.57 -4.89 16.19
N ASN A 69 -7.50 -4.13 16.43
CA ASN A 69 -6.34 -4.44 17.28
C ASN A 69 -5.10 -3.68 16.80
N GLY A 70 -4.59 -2.85 17.70
CA GLY A 70 -3.55 -1.86 17.45
C GLY A 70 -2.17 -2.41 17.16
N PHE A 71 -1.42 -1.57 16.45
CA PHE A 71 -0.11 -1.08 16.86
C PHE A 71 -0.16 0.44 16.89
#